data_AF-A0A928SRE2-F1
#
_entry.id   AF-A0A928SRE2-F1
#
_cell.length_a   1.000
_cell.length_b   1.000
_cell.length_c   1.000
_cell.angle_alpha   90.00
_cell.angle_beta   90.00
_cell.angle_gamma   90.00
#
_symmetry.space_group_name_H-M   'P 1'
#
loop_
_entity.id
_entity.type
_entity.pdbx_description
1 polymer ?
#
loop_
_entity_poly.entity_id
_entity_poly.type
_entity_poly.pdbx_seq_one_letter_code
_entity_poly.pdbx_strand_id
1 'polypeptide(L)'
;MGLSAAALLLLASGAARAQPAGPSAEDIKAAGAEFDLGKQSYKKRAWVEAAEHFEAADARAPSAVALELAVRSRDKAGQLDRAATLAELALGRHAQEAGLTKLAEGVLKRARSELHALKVKCTPACELVLGTKLVHGAAAAERTVYLAPGGVQVNASWSGGRTRVTPVQAVKGGQSEVSFDAPPEEKPPELPASGPGPKAGGSGPTPAPSPAPTPTRDTGTKEGGGLPPVVFFIGAGLTVVAAGVTVWSGIDTQNNPGKDKVREECAGQGTSCPAYQDGLDRQNRTNILLGVSAGLAVTSGVIGAFFTDWSGGSKQDSARVEPWLGLGSVGARGRF
;
A
#
# COMPACT_ATOMS: atom_id res chain seq x y z
N MET A 1 53.76 21.49 40.47
CA MET A 1 52.32 21.71 40.74
C MET A 1 51.59 21.59 39.41
N GLY A 2 51.06 20.39 39.12
CA GLY A 2 50.47 20.05 37.81
C GLY A 2 48.98 20.35 37.77
N LEU A 3 48.54 21.14 36.80
CA LEU A 3 47.13 21.39 36.52
C LEU A 3 46.50 20.16 35.86
N SER A 4 45.46 19.61 36.49
CA SER A 4 44.56 18.61 35.90
C SER A 4 43.62 19.28 34.91
N ALA A 5 43.68 18.88 33.64
CA ALA A 5 42.69 19.22 32.64
C ALA A 5 41.57 18.18 32.67
N ALA A 6 40.40 18.55 33.20
CA ALA A 6 39.19 17.74 33.13
C ALA A 6 38.50 17.96 31.77
N ALA A 7 38.54 16.94 30.91
CA ALA A 7 37.80 16.92 29.67
C ALA A 7 36.32 16.60 29.95
N LEU A 8 35.43 17.57 29.76
CA LEU A 8 33.99 17.42 29.84
C LEU A 8 33.48 16.75 28.54
N LEU A 9 33.14 15.46 28.60
CA LEU A 9 32.43 14.75 27.54
C LEU A 9 30.93 15.13 27.59
N LEU A 10 30.52 16.03 26.71
CA LEU A 10 29.11 16.33 26.44
C LEU A 10 28.46 15.14 25.71
N LEU A 11 27.80 14.27 26.46
CA LEU A 11 26.90 13.23 25.93
C LEU A 11 25.64 13.91 25.38
N ALA A 12 25.63 14.19 24.07
CA ALA A 12 24.43 14.57 23.35
C ALA A 12 23.44 13.40 23.39
N SER A 13 22.45 13.49 24.27
CA SER A 13 21.31 12.56 24.32
C SER A 13 20.42 12.83 23.13
N GLY A 14 20.73 12.21 21.99
CA GLY A 14 19.88 12.26 20.80
C GLY A 14 18.53 11.61 21.12
N ALA A 15 17.46 12.40 21.11
CA ALA A 15 16.11 11.88 21.14
C ALA A 15 15.90 10.99 19.91
N ALA A 16 15.88 9.67 20.11
CA ALA A 16 15.51 8.71 19.09
C ALA A 16 14.04 8.96 18.70
N ARG A 17 13.82 9.70 17.61
CA ARG A 17 12.52 9.73 16.97
C ARG A 17 12.25 8.33 16.43
N ALA A 18 11.24 7.65 16.99
CA ALA A 18 10.72 6.42 16.43
C ALA A 18 10.34 6.71 14.97
N GLN A 19 11.07 6.10 14.03
CA GLN A 19 10.68 6.14 12.64
C GLN A 19 9.33 5.42 12.53
N PRO A 20 8.36 5.97 11.79
CA PRO A 20 7.11 5.25 11.54
C PRO A 20 7.49 3.90 10.95
N ALA A 21 7.05 2.82 11.61
CA ALA A 21 7.26 1.48 11.11
C ALA A 21 6.65 1.40 9.71
N GLY A 22 7.42 0.92 8.73
CA GLY A 22 6.90 0.67 7.39
C GLY A 22 5.76 -0.37 7.41
N PRO A 23 5.08 -0.58 6.27
CA PRO A 23 4.01 -1.57 6.17
C PRO A 23 4.45 -2.94 6.65
N SER A 24 3.59 -3.64 7.39
CA SER A 24 3.88 -5.01 7.83
C SER A 24 3.85 -5.98 6.64
N ALA A 25 4.41 -7.19 6.83
CA ALA A 25 4.31 -8.24 5.81
C ALA A 25 2.84 -8.60 5.50
N GLU A 26 1.95 -8.51 6.49
CA GLU A 26 0.52 -8.70 6.32
C GLU A 26 -0.11 -7.58 5.46
N ASP A 27 0.26 -6.31 5.71
CA ASP A 27 -0.20 -5.17 4.92
C ASP A 27 0.25 -5.27 3.47
N ILE A 28 1.50 -5.68 3.23
CA ILE A 28 2.03 -5.89 1.88
C ILE A 28 1.26 -7.00 1.15
N LYS A 29 0.96 -8.11 1.83
CA LYS A 29 0.17 -9.21 1.26
C LYS A 29 -1.25 -8.76 0.93
N ALA A 30 -1.91 -8.05 1.85
CA ALA A 30 -3.26 -7.54 1.63
C ALA A 30 -3.30 -6.46 0.53
N ALA A 31 -2.29 -5.59 0.46
CA ALA A 31 -2.13 -4.62 -0.62
C ALA A 31 -1.96 -5.30 -1.98
N GLY A 32 -1.19 -6.39 -2.05
CA GLY A 32 -1.03 -7.20 -3.26
C GLY A 32 -2.35 -7.81 -3.74
N ALA A 33 -3.16 -8.34 -2.82
CA ALA A 33 -4.48 -8.89 -3.14
C ALA A 33 -5.43 -7.83 -3.69
N GLU A 34 -5.51 -6.66 -3.05
CA GLU A 34 -6.29 -5.51 -3.56
C GLU A 34 -5.79 -5.04 -4.93
N PHE A 35 -4.47 -4.96 -5.12
CA PHE A 35 -3.89 -4.56 -6.40
C PHE A 35 -4.26 -5.55 -7.53
N ASP A 36 -4.28 -6.85 -7.24
CA ASP A 36 -4.70 -7.88 -8.18
C ASP A 36 -6.19 -7.78 -8.54
N LEU A 37 -7.07 -7.51 -7.56
CA LEU A 37 -8.49 -7.23 -7.80
C LEU A 37 -8.66 -5.99 -8.68
N GLY A 38 -7.92 -4.91 -8.37
CA GLY A 38 -7.90 -3.68 -9.17
C GLY A 38 -7.51 -3.95 -10.63
N LYS A 39 -6.49 -4.77 -10.88
CA LYS A 39 -6.11 -5.17 -12.25
C LYS A 39 -7.23 -5.94 -12.96
N GLN A 40 -7.93 -6.83 -12.26
CA GLN A 40 -9.04 -7.59 -12.84
C GLN A 40 -10.20 -6.67 -13.22
N SER A 41 -10.62 -5.77 -12.32
CA SER A 41 -11.71 -4.83 -12.57
C SER A 41 -11.31 -3.81 -13.67
N TYR A 42 -10.05 -3.40 -13.72
CA TYR A 42 -9.51 -2.55 -14.79
C TYR A 42 -9.58 -3.24 -16.17
N LYS A 43 -9.21 -4.53 -16.26
CA LYS A 43 -9.34 -5.32 -17.51
C LYS A 43 -10.80 -5.42 -17.96
N LYS A 44 -11.73 -5.53 -17.01
CA LYS A 44 -13.18 -5.54 -17.26
C LYS A 44 -13.78 -4.16 -17.54
N ARG A 45 -12.96 -3.10 -17.55
CA ARG A 45 -13.39 -1.69 -17.69
C ARG A 45 -14.34 -1.21 -16.58
N ALA A 46 -14.35 -1.91 -15.44
CA ALA A 46 -15.04 -1.49 -14.23
C ALA A 46 -14.19 -0.43 -13.50
N TRP A 47 -14.13 0.78 -14.05
CA TRP A 47 -13.15 1.80 -13.66
C TRP A 47 -13.30 2.30 -12.21
N VAL A 48 -14.53 2.43 -11.72
CA VAL A 48 -14.79 2.87 -10.34
C VAL A 48 -14.28 1.83 -9.35
N GLU A 49 -14.66 0.56 -9.55
CA GLU A 49 -14.24 -0.57 -8.72
C GLU A 49 -12.73 -0.78 -8.79
N ALA A 50 -12.13 -0.68 -9.98
CA ALA A 50 -10.69 -0.74 -10.15
C ALA A 50 -9.98 0.34 -9.32
N ALA A 51 -10.47 1.58 -9.36
CA ALA A 51 -9.90 2.67 -8.59
C ALA A 51 -10.00 2.44 -7.08
N GLU A 52 -11.12 1.89 -6.59
CA GLU A 52 -11.31 1.57 -5.17
C GLU A 52 -10.31 0.53 -4.69
N HIS A 53 -10.10 -0.53 -5.47
CA HIS A 53 -9.09 -1.54 -5.16
C HIS A 53 -7.65 -0.98 -5.20
N PHE A 54 -7.32 -0.11 -6.16
CA PHE A 54 -5.99 0.51 -6.20
C PHE A 54 -5.78 1.51 -5.05
N GLU A 55 -6.80 2.27 -4.65
CA GLU A 55 -6.79 3.12 -3.46
C GLU A 55 -6.62 2.26 -2.19
N ALA A 56 -7.33 1.14 -2.07
CA ALA A 56 -7.21 0.23 -0.94
C ALA A 56 -5.81 -0.41 -0.85
N ALA A 57 -5.22 -0.80 -1.98
CA ALA A 57 -3.85 -1.28 -2.04
C ALA A 57 -2.85 -0.22 -1.54
N ASP A 58 -3.00 1.02 -2.04
CA ASP A 58 -2.15 2.13 -1.65
C ASP A 58 -2.30 2.55 -0.18
N ALA A 59 -3.51 2.45 0.37
CA ALA A 59 -3.78 2.74 1.78
C ALA A 59 -3.06 1.76 2.73
N ARG A 60 -2.94 0.49 2.33
CA ARG A 60 -2.24 -0.55 3.10
C ARG A 60 -0.73 -0.49 2.93
N ALA A 61 -0.27 -0.35 1.70
CA ALA A 61 1.16 -0.23 1.39
C ALA A 61 1.35 0.83 0.29
N PRO A 62 1.76 2.07 0.65
CA PRO A 62 1.92 3.17 -0.29
C PRO A 62 2.79 2.81 -1.50
N SER A 63 2.24 2.99 -2.70
CA SER A 63 2.87 2.57 -3.96
C SER A 63 2.59 3.57 -5.08
N ALA A 64 3.64 4.00 -5.78
CA ALA A 64 3.51 4.88 -6.93
C ALA A 64 2.65 4.24 -8.03
N VAL A 65 2.80 2.93 -8.27
CA VAL A 65 2.06 2.20 -9.31
C VAL A 65 0.58 2.07 -8.93
N ALA A 66 0.27 1.78 -7.67
CA ALA A 66 -1.12 1.72 -7.20
C ALA A 66 -1.80 3.08 -7.36
N LEU A 67 -1.13 4.16 -6.93
CA LEU A 67 -1.66 5.51 -7.06
C LEU A 67 -1.80 5.95 -8.53
N GLU A 68 -0.85 5.60 -9.40
CA GLU A 68 -0.95 5.85 -10.84
C GLU A 68 -2.21 5.21 -11.44
N LEU A 69 -2.42 3.93 -11.14
CA LEU A 69 -3.56 3.18 -11.64
C LEU A 69 -4.88 3.67 -11.04
N ALA A 70 -4.89 4.12 -9.78
CA ALA A 70 -6.03 4.77 -9.16
C ALA A 70 -6.39 6.08 -9.89
N VAL A 71 -5.42 6.96 -10.15
CA VAL A 71 -5.61 8.21 -10.91
C VAL A 71 -6.19 7.91 -12.30
N ARG A 72 -5.59 6.98 -13.05
CA ARG A 72 -6.07 6.59 -14.39
C ARG A 72 -7.49 6.03 -14.34
N SER A 73 -7.80 5.21 -13.35
CA SER A 73 -9.10 4.56 -13.22
C SER A 73 -10.19 5.57 -12.88
N ARG A 74 -9.93 6.51 -11.96
CA ARG A 74 -10.86 7.62 -11.66
C ARG A 74 -11.09 8.52 -12.86
N ASP A 75 -10.02 8.86 -13.60
CA ASP A 75 -10.13 9.68 -14.81
C ASP A 75 -10.98 9.00 -15.89
N LYS A 76 -10.75 7.70 -16.14
CA LYS A 76 -11.57 6.90 -17.07
C LYS A 76 -13.01 6.72 -16.60
N ALA A 77 -13.27 6.78 -15.29
CA ALA A 77 -14.61 6.75 -14.74
C ALA A 77 -15.35 8.11 -14.85
N GLY A 78 -14.70 9.15 -15.39
CA GLY A 78 -15.26 10.51 -15.43
C GLY A 78 -15.26 11.21 -14.07
N GLN A 79 -14.55 10.68 -13.07
CA GLN A 79 -14.46 11.22 -11.71
C GLN A 79 -13.26 12.16 -11.60
N LEU A 80 -13.28 13.26 -12.37
CA LEU A 80 -12.15 14.19 -12.46
C LEU A 80 -11.79 14.82 -11.10
N ASP A 81 -12.79 15.03 -10.24
CA ASP A 81 -12.62 15.50 -8.85
C ASP A 81 -11.72 14.58 -8.03
N ARG A 82 -12.02 13.28 -8.05
CA ARG A 82 -11.22 12.27 -7.34
C ARG A 82 -9.87 12.04 -8.02
N ALA A 83 -9.83 11.99 -9.35
CA ALA A 83 -8.59 11.83 -10.10
C ALA A 83 -7.59 12.97 -9.82
N ALA A 84 -8.06 14.21 -9.79
CA ALA A 84 -7.24 15.38 -9.50
C ALA A 84 -6.76 15.41 -8.05
N THR A 85 -7.63 15.04 -7.10
CA THR A 85 -7.24 14.95 -5.68
C THR A 85 -6.16 13.88 -5.47
N LEU A 86 -6.26 12.72 -6.12
CA LEU A 86 -5.22 11.69 -6.12
C LEU A 86 -3.94 12.15 -6.83
N ALA A 87 -4.06 12.97 -7.89
CA ALA A 87 -2.91 13.52 -8.60
C ALA A 87 -2.10 14.50 -7.73
N GLU A 88 -2.73 15.35 -6.91
CA GLU A 88 -1.99 16.17 -5.92
C GLU A 88 -1.29 15.29 -4.89
N LEU A 89 -1.96 14.25 -4.39
CA LEU A 89 -1.34 13.30 -3.47
C LEU A 89 -0.12 12.62 -4.11
N ALA A 90 -0.21 12.28 -5.39
CA ALA A 90 0.88 11.67 -6.15
C ALA A 90 2.08 12.61 -6.27
N LEU A 91 1.85 13.88 -6.61
CA LEU A 91 2.92 14.89 -6.67
C LEU A 91 3.56 15.13 -5.30
N GLY A 92 2.78 15.10 -4.22
CA GLY A 92 3.31 15.25 -2.86
C GLY A 92 4.17 14.07 -2.39
N ARG A 93 3.82 12.84 -2.78
CA ARG A 93 4.45 11.62 -2.25
C ARG A 93 5.49 10.99 -3.18
N HIS A 94 5.37 11.20 -4.49
CA HIS A 94 6.17 10.51 -5.52
C HIS A 94 6.69 11.50 -6.59
N ALA A 95 7.13 12.69 -6.18
CA ALA A 95 7.60 13.74 -7.10
C ALA A 95 8.72 13.28 -8.06
N GLN A 96 9.52 12.28 -7.65
CA GLN A 96 10.64 11.74 -8.43
C GLN A 96 10.21 10.75 -9.53
N GLU A 97 8.96 10.28 -9.52
CA GLU A 97 8.45 9.30 -10.47
C GLU A 97 7.94 9.99 -11.75
N ALA A 98 8.83 10.24 -12.71
CA ALA A 98 8.56 11.06 -13.89
C ALA A 98 7.26 10.69 -14.65
N GLY A 99 6.97 9.40 -14.80
CA GLY A 99 5.76 8.91 -15.46
C GLY A 99 4.47 9.29 -14.71
N LEU A 100 4.48 9.12 -13.39
CA LEU A 100 3.37 9.48 -12.51
C LEU A 100 3.21 11.00 -12.41
N THR A 101 4.31 11.75 -12.28
CA THR A 101 4.30 13.22 -12.30
C THR A 101 3.66 13.76 -13.58
N LYS A 102 4.08 13.24 -14.75
CA LYS A 102 3.50 13.66 -16.05
C LYS A 102 2.00 13.34 -16.14
N LEU A 103 1.56 12.18 -15.66
CA LEU A 103 0.14 11.83 -15.59
C LEU A 103 -0.62 12.80 -14.68
N ALA A 104 -0.11 13.02 -13.47
CA ALA A 104 -0.72 13.86 -12.45
C ALA A 104 -0.88 15.31 -12.96
N GLU A 105 0.19 15.91 -13.49
CA GLU A 105 0.15 17.26 -14.08
C GLU A 105 -0.87 17.35 -15.24
N GLY A 106 -0.97 16.33 -16.08
CA GLY A 106 -1.95 16.26 -17.17
C GLY A 106 -3.41 16.24 -16.67
N VAL A 107 -3.68 15.51 -15.58
CA VAL A 107 -5.00 15.51 -14.93
C VAL A 107 -5.27 16.86 -14.27
N LEU A 108 -4.32 17.40 -13.52
CA LEU A 108 -4.45 18.67 -12.80
C LEU A 108 -4.66 19.86 -13.74
N LYS A 109 -4.04 19.85 -14.93
CA LYS A 109 -4.26 20.90 -15.94
C LYS A 109 -5.73 21.01 -16.34
N ARG A 110 -6.42 19.88 -16.55
CA ARG A 110 -7.88 19.86 -16.85
C ARG A 110 -8.70 20.24 -15.62
N ALA A 111 -8.35 19.66 -14.48
CA ALA A 111 -9.05 19.90 -13.21
C ALA A 111 -9.07 21.39 -12.84
N ARG A 112 -7.96 22.11 -13.00
CA ARG A 112 -7.85 23.54 -12.68
C ARG A 112 -8.81 24.43 -13.47
N SER A 113 -9.25 24.03 -14.68
CA SER A 113 -10.24 24.78 -15.46
C SER A 113 -11.69 24.38 -15.19
N GLU A 114 -11.93 23.19 -14.63
CA GLU A 114 -13.27 22.61 -14.50
C GLU A 114 -13.75 22.49 -13.04
N LEU A 115 -12.83 22.44 -12.10
CA LEU A 115 -13.08 22.15 -10.70
C LEU A 115 -12.59 23.30 -9.82
N HIS A 116 -13.04 23.30 -8.58
CA HIS A 116 -12.57 24.21 -7.55
C HIS A 116 -11.41 23.56 -6.79
N ALA A 117 -10.26 24.22 -6.71
CA ALA A 117 -9.15 23.75 -5.88
C ALA A 117 -9.32 24.28 -4.45
N LEU A 118 -9.53 23.38 -3.50
CA LEU A 118 -9.67 23.70 -2.09
C LEU A 118 -8.40 23.29 -1.35
N LYS A 119 -7.69 24.27 -0.79
CA LYS A 119 -6.61 24.02 0.15
C LYS A 119 -7.18 23.85 1.56
N VAL A 120 -6.89 22.72 2.19
CA VAL A 120 -7.38 22.38 3.52
C VAL A 120 -6.19 22.33 4.48
N LYS A 121 -6.24 23.13 5.54
CA LYS A 121 -5.28 23.13 6.64
C LYS A 121 -5.92 22.55 7.88
N CYS A 122 -5.20 21.66 8.56
CA CYS A 122 -5.67 20.96 9.74
C CYS A 122 -4.65 21.04 10.89
N THR A 123 -5.15 21.39 12.07
CA THR A 123 -4.36 21.44 13.30
C THR A 123 -5.03 20.61 14.39
N PRO A 124 -4.49 19.42 14.77
CA PRO A 124 -3.41 18.66 14.12
C PRO A 124 -3.87 18.05 12.78
N ALA A 125 -3.01 17.22 12.17
CA ALA A 125 -3.33 16.47 10.95
C ALA A 125 -4.68 15.74 11.04
N CYS A 126 -5.50 15.85 10.00
CA CYS A 126 -6.86 15.32 9.96
C CYS A 126 -7.07 14.42 8.73
N GLU A 127 -8.07 13.54 8.81
CA GLU A 127 -8.68 12.89 7.66
C GLU A 127 -9.84 13.76 7.13
N LEU A 128 -10.16 13.62 5.84
CA LEU A 128 -11.16 14.46 5.18
C LEU A 128 -12.25 13.62 4.52
N VAL A 129 -13.49 14.07 4.66
CA VAL A 129 -14.66 13.56 3.94
C VAL A 129 -15.33 14.72 3.21
N LEU A 130 -15.60 14.54 1.92
CA LEU A 130 -16.28 15.51 1.06
C LEU A 130 -17.71 15.02 0.78
N GLY A 131 -18.69 15.61 1.46
CA GLY A 131 -20.05 15.08 1.50
C GLY A 131 -20.07 13.69 2.14
N THR A 132 -20.25 12.65 1.33
CA THR A 132 -20.22 11.24 1.75
C THR A 132 -18.98 10.48 1.25
N LYS A 133 -18.04 11.18 0.59
CA LYS A 133 -16.88 10.55 -0.04
C LYS A 133 -15.62 10.77 0.80
N LEU A 134 -14.99 9.68 1.23
CA LEU A 134 -13.68 9.74 1.88
C LEU A 134 -12.60 10.23 0.91
N VAL A 135 -11.77 11.17 1.36
CA VAL A 135 -10.58 11.61 0.62
C VAL A 135 -9.45 10.62 0.88
N HIS A 136 -8.89 10.07 -0.19
CA HIS A 136 -7.84 9.04 -0.09
C HIS A 136 -6.53 9.56 0.51
N GLY A 137 -5.84 8.69 1.25
CA GLY A 137 -4.52 8.88 1.87
C GLY A 137 -4.58 9.34 3.33
N ALA A 138 -3.44 9.20 4.03
CA ALA A 138 -3.33 9.40 5.47
C ALA A 138 -3.69 10.82 5.95
N ALA A 139 -3.95 10.93 7.26
CA ALA A 139 -4.16 12.22 7.92
C ALA A 139 -2.99 13.18 7.66
N ALA A 140 -3.29 14.43 7.30
CA ALA A 140 -2.27 15.42 7.00
C ALA A 140 -2.66 16.82 7.52
N ALA A 141 -1.65 17.64 7.80
CA ALA A 141 -1.83 19.02 8.26
C ALA A 141 -2.18 19.98 7.11
N GLU A 142 -1.87 19.61 5.88
CA GLU A 142 -2.19 20.39 4.69
C GLU A 142 -2.46 19.46 3.51
N ARG A 143 -3.58 19.65 2.80
CA ARG A 143 -3.91 18.92 1.56
C ARG A 143 -4.67 19.82 0.60
N THR A 144 -4.46 19.61 -0.70
CA THR A 144 -5.31 20.20 -1.74
C THR A 144 -6.26 19.14 -2.27
N VAL A 145 -7.56 19.46 -2.28
CA VAL A 145 -8.61 18.61 -2.85
C VAL A 145 -9.34 19.36 -3.96
N TYR A 146 -9.87 18.64 -4.93
CA TYR A 146 -10.63 19.23 -6.04
C TYR A 146 -12.11 18.90 -5.92
N LEU A 147 -12.95 19.93 -6.09
CA LEU A 147 -14.40 19.84 -5.90
C LEU A 147 -15.12 20.16 -7.21
N ALA A 148 -16.15 19.39 -7.53
CA ALA A 148 -17.10 19.77 -8.56
C ALA A 148 -17.83 21.08 -8.17
N PRO A 149 -18.19 21.96 -9.12
CA PRO A 149 -18.93 23.18 -8.81
C PRO A 149 -20.25 22.89 -8.09
N GLY A 150 -20.54 23.63 -7.02
CA GLY A 150 -21.71 23.41 -6.16
C GLY A 150 -21.40 23.54 -4.67
N GLY A 151 -22.43 23.38 -3.84
CA GLY A 151 -22.27 23.35 -2.39
C GLY A 151 -21.84 21.96 -1.90
N VAL A 152 -20.78 21.88 -1.10
CA VAL A 152 -20.29 20.63 -0.50
C VAL A 152 -19.92 20.84 0.96
N GLN A 153 -20.20 19.83 1.79
CA GLN A 153 -19.75 19.80 3.17
C GLN A 153 -18.35 19.19 3.23
N VAL A 154 -17.40 19.90 3.83
CA VAL A 154 -16.05 19.40 4.10
C VAL A 154 -15.99 19.02 5.58
N ASN A 155 -15.82 17.73 5.86
CA ASN A 155 -15.72 17.21 7.22
C ASN A 155 -14.27 16.80 7.50
N ALA A 156 -13.68 17.41 8.53
CA ALA A 156 -12.39 17.04 9.07
C ALA A 156 -12.57 16.17 10.32
N SER A 157 -11.90 15.01 10.34
CA SER A 157 -11.93 14.07 11.46
C SER A 157 -10.55 13.83 12.06
N TRP A 158 -10.53 13.66 13.38
CA TRP A 158 -9.35 13.33 14.18
C TRP A 158 -9.63 12.10 15.05
N SER A 159 -8.59 11.63 15.75
CA SER A 159 -8.72 10.58 16.76
C SER A 159 -9.75 10.92 17.85
N GLY A 160 -10.32 9.89 18.46
CA GLY A 160 -11.32 10.04 19.53
C GLY A 160 -12.69 10.49 19.05
N GLY A 161 -13.03 10.28 17.77
CA GLY A 161 -14.34 10.63 17.20
C GLY A 161 -14.57 12.13 17.04
N ARG A 162 -13.53 12.94 17.17
CA ARG A 162 -13.61 14.39 17.07
C ARG A 162 -13.77 14.79 15.61
N THR A 163 -14.78 15.61 15.31
CA THR A 163 -15.07 16.07 13.94
C THR A 163 -15.44 17.55 13.87
N ARG A 164 -15.17 18.18 12.72
CA ARG A 164 -15.62 19.54 12.37
C ARG A 164 -16.10 19.56 10.93
N VAL A 165 -17.18 20.29 10.67
CA VAL A 165 -17.80 20.38 9.33
C VAL A 165 -17.88 21.84 8.92
N THR A 166 -17.46 22.14 7.69
CA THR A 166 -17.56 23.47 7.09
C THR A 166 -18.19 23.35 5.70
N PRO A 167 -19.28 24.10 5.41
CA PRO A 167 -19.82 24.18 4.07
C PRO A 167 -18.91 25.02 3.17
N VAL A 168 -18.66 24.55 1.96
CA VAL A 168 -17.86 25.24 0.94
C VAL A 168 -18.69 25.37 -0.33
N GLN A 169 -18.72 26.58 -0.89
CA GLN A 169 -19.30 26.83 -2.20
C GLN A 169 -18.20 26.73 -3.27
N ALA A 170 -18.12 25.59 -3.93
CA ALA A 170 -17.18 25.35 -5.02
C ALA A 170 -17.63 26.08 -6.30
N VAL A 171 -16.72 26.84 -6.89
CA VAL A 171 -16.90 27.55 -8.16
C VAL A 171 -15.97 26.95 -9.20
N LYS A 172 -16.47 26.74 -10.42
CA LYS A 172 -15.70 26.22 -11.56
C LYS A 172 -14.42 27.04 -11.77
N GLY A 173 -13.26 26.37 -11.74
CA GLY A 173 -11.94 26.99 -11.88
C GLY A 173 -11.52 27.90 -10.71
N GLY A 174 -12.33 27.96 -9.65
CA GLY A 174 -12.05 28.76 -8.48
C GLY A 174 -11.02 28.11 -7.57
N GLN A 175 -10.52 28.89 -6.62
CA GLN A 175 -9.64 28.42 -5.56
C GLN A 175 -10.09 29.00 -4.22
N SER A 176 -9.98 28.23 -3.15
CA SER A 176 -10.22 28.71 -1.79
C SER A 176 -9.39 27.93 -0.78
N GLU A 177 -9.35 28.44 0.45
CA GLU A 177 -8.68 27.79 1.57
C GLU A 177 -9.65 27.69 2.76
N VAL A 178 -9.60 26.57 3.48
CA VAL A 178 -10.29 26.37 4.76
C VAL A 178 -9.32 25.82 5.80
N SER A 179 -9.51 26.24 7.04
CA SER A 179 -8.71 25.79 8.18
C SER A 179 -9.61 25.11 9.20
N PHE A 180 -9.13 24.01 9.76
CA PHE A 180 -9.80 23.21 10.77
C PHE A 180 -8.90 23.03 11.99
N ASP A 181 -9.46 23.35 13.16
CA ASP A 181 -8.84 23.06 14.45
C ASP A 181 -9.62 21.96 15.15
N ALA A 182 -8.89 20.96 15.66
CA ALA A 182 -9.53 19.85 16.36
C ALA A 182 -10.25 20.34 17.61
N PRO A 183 -11.47 19.85 17.88
CA PRO A 183 -12.11 20.04 19.17
C PRO A 183 -11.18 19.59 20.31
N PRO A 184 -11.25 20.23 21.50
CA PRO A 184 -10.59 19.72 22.69
C PRO A 184 -10.94 18.24 22.90
N GLU A 185 -9.97 17.44 23.32
CA GLU A 185 -10.22 16.06 23.71
C GLU A 185 -11.03 16.07 25.01
N GLU A 186 -12.21 15.45 25.00
CA GLU A 186 -12.97 15.26 26.22
C GLU A 186 -12.15 14.32 27.11
N LYS A 187 -11.64 14.86 28.24
CA LYS A 187 -10.99 14.04 29.25
C LYS A 187 -12.01 12.97 29.65
N PRO A 188 -11.68 11.67 29.57
CA PRO A 188 -12.56 10.64 30.09
C PRO A 188 -13.02 11.04 31.49
N PRO A 189 -14.32 10.97 31.82
CA PRO A 189 -14.78 11.31 33.15
C PRO A 189 -13.92 10.56 34.15
N GLU A 190 -13.24 11.31 34.99
CA GLU A 190 -12.38 10.79 36.04
C GLU A 190 -13.31 9.99 36.95
N LEU A 191 -13.29 8.66 36.76
CA LEU A 191 -14.05 7.74 37.60
C LEU A 191 -13.74 8.15 39.04
N PRO A 192 -14.75 8.49 39.86
CA PRO A 192 -14.50 8.89 41.23
C PRO A 192 -13.66 7.80 41.89
N ALA A 193 -12.48 8.19 42.39
CA ALA A 193 -11.61 7.31 43.15
C ALA A 193 -12.47 6.57 44.16
N SER A 194 -12.48 5.25 44.06
CA SER A 194 -13.24 4.35 44.91
C SER A 194 -13.14 4.80 46.37
N GLY A 195 -14.23 5.35 46.89
CA GLY A 195 -14.36 5.59 48.32
C GLY A 195 -14.26 4.27 49.09
N PRO A 196 -13.99 4.30 50.40
CA PRO A 196 -13.82 3.11 51.21
C PRO A 196 -15.07 2.22 51.10
N GLY A 197 -14.87 0.97 50.73
CA GLY A 197 -15.93 -0.01 50.53
C GLY A 197 -16.86 -0.13 51.75
N PRO A 198 -18.19 -0.14 51.56
CA PRO A 198 -19.12 -0.53 52.60
C PRO A 198 -18.93 -2.01 52.94
N LYS A 199 -18.80 -2.28 54.25
CA LYS A 199 -18.81 -3.62 54.83
C LYS A 199 -20.10 -4.37 54.49
N ALA A 200 -19.93 -5.68 54.39
CA ALA A 200 -20.90 -6.72 54.09
C ALA A 200 -22.20 -6.68 54.91
N GLY A 201 -23.28 -7.17 54.31
CA GLY A 201 -24.47 -7.65 55.00
C GLY A 201 -25.60 -8.00 54.03
N GLY A 202 -25.90 -9.29 53.86
CA GLY A 202 -27.14 -9.74 53.22
C GLY A 202 -27.04 -11.03 52.42
N SER A 203 -27.11 -12.17 53.11
CA SER A 203 -27.26 -13.50 52.53
C SER A 203 -28.56 -13.62 51.71
N GLY A 204 -28.43 -14.00 50.43
CA GLY A 204 -29.53 -14.48 49.58
C GLY A 204 -29.16 -15.87 49.02
N PRO A 205 -30.14 -16.76 48.78
CA PRO A 205 -29.89 -18.18 48.52
C PRO A 205 -29.28 -18.45 47.15
N THR A 206 -28.33 -19.39 47.16
CA THR A 206 -27.54 -19.96 46.07
C THR A 206 -28.40 -20.54 44.93
N PRO A 207 -28.24 -20.07 43.68
CA PRO A 207 -28.60 -20.84 42.50
C PRO A 207 -27.51 -21.88 42.20
N ALA A 208 -27.94 -23.09 41.82
CA ALA A 208 -27.11 -24.26 41.56
C ALA A 208 -25.98 -24.02 40.53
N PRO A 209 -24.83 -24.71 40.65
CA PRO A 209 -23.72 -24.58 39.72
C PRO A 209 -24.07 -25.14 38.33
N SER A 210 -23.88 -24.30 37.31
CA SER A 210 -23.87 -24.70 35.91
C SER A 210 -22.63 -25.55 35.62
N PRO A 211 -22.73 -26.67 34.86
CA PRO A 211 -21.59 -27.55 34.60
C PRO A 211 -20.51 -26.85 33.77
N ALA A 212 -19.25 -27.09 34.15
CA ALA A 212 -18.06 -26.59 33.49
C ALA A 212 -17.97 -27.08 32.03
N PRO A 213 -17.46 -26.24 31.09
CA PRO A 213 -17.09 -26.73 29.77
C PRO A 213 -15.92 -27.71 29.91
N THR A 214 -16.12 -28.93 29.40
CA THR A 214 -15.07 -29.93 29.22
C THR A 214 -13.88 -29.35 28.46
N PRO A 215 -12.63 -29.61 28.87
CA PRO A 215 -11.47 -29.31 28.06
C PRO A 215 -11.54 -30.13 26.77
N THR A 216 -11.59 -29.44 25.62
CA THR A 216 -11.42 -30.06 24.32
C THR A 216 -10.07 -30.77 24.32
N ARG A 217 -10.09 -32.10 24.17
CA ARG A 217 -8.89 -32.90 23.97
C ARG A 217 -8.11 -32.35 22.78
N ASP A 218 -6.85 -32.02 23.01
CA ASP A 218 -5.83 -31.93 21.97
C ASP A 218 -5.83 -33.23 21.17
N THR A 219 -6.35 -33.17 19.95
CA THR A 219 -6.13 -34.20 18.95
C THR A 219 -4.74 -33.98 18.40
N GLY A 220 -3.78 -34.77 18.88
CA GLY A 220 -2.38 -34.73 18.45
C GLY A 220 -2.25 -34.71 16.93
N THR A 221 -1.57 -33.68 16.42
CA THR A 221 -1.13 -33.63 15.03
C THR A 221 -0.10 -34.73 14.83
N LYS A 222 -0.41 -35.69 13.95
CA LYS A 222 0.55 -36.70 13.51
C LYS A 222 1.76 -35.99 12.92
N GLU A 223 2.96 -36.33 13.38
CA GLU A 223 4.23 -35.92 12.79
C GLU A 223 4.36 -36.53 11.38
N GLY A 224 3.85 -35.81 10.38
CA GLY A 224 4.20 -36.03 8.97
C GLY A 224 5.45 -35.23 8.65
N GLY A 225 6.54 -35.90 8.27
CA GLY A 225 7.85 -35.29 8.01
C GLY A 225 7.95 -34.52 6.68
N GLY A 226 7.08 -33.54 6.46
CA GLY A 226 7.11 -32.64 5.29
C GLY A 226 6.87 -31.18 5.67
N LEU A 227 7.34 -30.24 4.85
CA LEU A 227 7.07 -28.82 5.06
C LEU A 227 5.59 -28.53 4.80
N PRO A 228 4.97 -27.65 5.60
CA PRO A 228 3.57 -27.31 5.41
C PRO A 228 3.36 -26.56 4.07
N PRO A 229 2.23 -26.75 3.36
CA PRO A 229 1.93 -26.12 2.07
C PRO A 229 2.13 -24.62 1.99
N VAL A 230 1.97 -23.93 3.11
CA VAL A 230 2.20 -22.48 3.22
C VAL A 230 3.61 -22.06 2.79
N VAL A 231 4.64 -22.90 3.03
CA VAL A 231 6.03 -22.59 2.66
C VAL A 231 6.19 -22.53 1.14
N PHE A 232 5.56 -23.46 0.42
CA PHE A 232 5.54 -23.42 -1.04
C PHE A 232 4.86 -22.16 -1.58
N PHE A 233 3.70 -21.78 -1.02
CA PHE A 233 2.98 -20.59 -1.47
C PHE A 233 3.72 -19.28 -1.19
N ILE A 234 4.50 -19.21 -0.11
CA ILE A 234 5.40 -18.08 0.15
C ILE A 234 6.48 -18.00 -0.95
N GLY A 235 7.13 -19.13 -1.28
CA GLY A 235 8.13 -19.18 -2.36
C GLY A 235 7.55 -18.83 -3.74
N ALA A 236 6.36 -19.35 -4.05
CA ALA A 236 5.65 -19.04 -5.29
C ALA A 236 5.29 -17.55 -5.39
N GLY A 237 4.81 -16.94 -4.29
CA GLY A 237 4.51 -15.51 -4.24
C GLY A 237 5.75 -14.64 -4.49
N LEU A 238 6.87 -14.96 -3.83
CA LEU A 238 8.14 -14.27 -4.05
C LEU A 238 8.62 -14.39 -5.50
N THR A 239 8.42 -15.55 -6.12
CA THR A 239 8.77 -15.79 -7.53
C THR A 239 7.95 -14.91 -8.48
N VAL A 240 6.65 -14.72 -8.22
CA VAL A 240 5.79 -13.83 -9.03
C VAL A 240 6.22 -12.37 -8.91
N VAL A 241 6.55 -11.91 -7.70
CA VAL A 241 7.08 -10.55 -7.47
C VAL A 241 8.40 -10.36 -8.22
N ALA A 242 9.34 -11.31 -8.07
CA ALA A 242 10.63 -11.25 -8.74
C ALA A 242 10.47 -11.22 -10.27
N ALA A 243 9.60 -12.04 -10.84
CA ALA A 243 9.29 -12.02 -12.27
C ALA A 243 8.73 -10.67 -12.73
N GLY A 244 7.84 -10.05 -11.94
CA GLY A 244 7.32 -8.70 -12.22
C GLY A 244 8.41 -7.63 -12.25
N VAL A 245 9.32 -7.65 -11.26
CA VAL A 245 10.47 -6.74 -11.20
C VAL A 245 11.43 -6.97 -12.37
N THR A 246 11.65 -8.22 -12.77
CA THR A 246 12.49 -8.56 -13.92
C THR A 246 11.92 -8.02 -15.23
N VAL A 247 10.61 -8.17 -15.48
CA VAL A 247 9.95 -7.61 -16.67
C VAL A 247 10.07 -6.09 -16.70
N TRP A 248 9.84 -5.43 -15.56
CA TRP A 248 9.99 -3.98 -15.44
C TRP A 248 11.43 -3.53 -15.69
N SER A 249 12.42 -4.19 -15.11
CA SER A 249 13.84 -3.89 -15.35
C SER A 249 14.25 -4.08 -16.82
N GLY A 250 13.68 -5.08 -17.49
CA GLY A 250 13.88 -5.30 -18.93
C GLY A 250 13.35 -4.14 -19.79
N ILE A 251 12.18 -3.59 -19.44
CA ILE A 251 11.61 -2.42 -20.10
C ILE A 251 12.46 -1.17 -19.83
N ASP A 252 12.92 -0.97 -18.59
CA ASP A 252 13.79 0.16 -18.22
C ASP A 252 15.13 0.11 -18.97
N THR A 253 15.71 -1.07 -19.14
CA THR A 253 16.97 -1.27 -19.90
C THR A 253 16.83 -0.89 -21.38
N GLN A 254 15.65 -1.08 -21.97
CA GLN A 254 15.40 -0.71 -23.37
C GLN A 254 15.13 0.78 -23.55
N ASN A 255 14.52 1.44 -22.58
CA ASN A 255 14.03 2.81 -22.71
C ASN A 255 14.98 3.86 -22.13
N ASN A 256 15.87 3.48 -21.22
CA ASN A 256 16.78 4.39 -20.53
C ASN A 256 18.20 3.83 -20.56
N PRO A 257 19.18 4.49 -21.20
CA PRO A 257 19.04 5.67 -22.06
C PRO A 257 18.36 5.38 -23.41
N GLY A 258 18.28 4.11 -23.82
CA GLY A 258 17.72 3.70 -25.13
C GLY A 258 18.74 3.72 -26.26
N LYS A 259 18.58 2.84 -27.26
CA LYS A 259 19.58 2.63 -28.32
C LYS A 259 19.85 3.90 -29.14
N ASP A 260 18.82 4.68 -29.42
CA ASP A 260 18.94 5.88 -30.24
C ASP A 260 19.70 6.98 -29.49
N LYS A 261 19.40 7.17 -28.20
CA LYS A 261 20.11 8.14 -27.35
C LYS A 261 21.59 7.81 -27.19
N VAL A 262 21.93 6.53 -26.99
CA VAL A 262 23.33 6.10 -26.95
C VAL A 262 24.02 6.33 -28.29
N ARG A 263 23.33 6.09 -29.41
CA ARG A 263 23.89 6.29 -30.76
C ARG A 263 24.13 7.76 -31.06
N GLU A 264 23.26 8.65 -30.60
CA GLU A 264 23.39 10.10 -30.76
C GLU A 264 24.45 10.70 -29.83
N GLU A 265 24.40 10.38 -28.53
CA GLU A 265 25.27 11.01 -27.53
C GLU A 265 26.68 10.41 -27.51
N CYS A 266 26.86 9.16 -27.93
CA CYS A 266 28.15 8.47 -27.89
C CYS A 266 28.82 8.35 -29.28
N ALA A 267 28.31 9.03 -30.30
CA ALA A 267 28.92 9.03 -31.63
C ALA A 267 30.37 9.54 -31.58
N GLY A 268 31.33 8.68 -31.92
CA GLY A 268 32.77 9.01 -31.91
C GLY A 268 33.44 9.01 -30.52
N GLN A 269 32.72 8.73 -29.43
CA GLN A 269 33.26 8.74 -28.07
C GLN A 269 33.66 7.35 -27.53
N GLY A 270 33.38 6.28 -28.28
CA GLY A 270 33.71 4.91 -27.88
C GLY A 270 32.95 4.41 -26.65
N THR A 271 33.44 3.33 -26.03
CA THR A 271 32.76 2.65 -24.91
C THR A 271 32.86 3.38 -23.58
N SER A 272 33.66 4.44 -23.46
CA SER A 272 33.79 5.25 -22.23
C SER A 272 32.68 6.31 -22.09
N CYS A 273 31.78 6.43 -23.07
CA CYS A 273 30.67 7.38 -23.02
C CYS A 273 29.72 7.10 -21.83
N PRO A 274 29.29 8.12 -21.06
CA PRO A 274 28.41 7.95 -19.90
C PRO A 274 27.09 7.24 -20.22
N ALA A 275 26.44 7.56 -21.34
CA ALA A 275 25.19 6.90 -21.73
C ALA A 275 25.39 5.43 -22.13
N TYR A 276 26.57 5.08 -22.66
CA TYR A 276 26.92 3.69 -22.93
C TYR A 276 27.15 2.90 -21.63
N GLN A 277 27.85 3.50 -20.66
CA GLN A 277 28.08 2.89 -19.34
C GLN A 277 26.78 2.72 -18.54
N ASP A 278 25.89 3.72 -18.54
CA ASP A 278 24.55 3.60 -17.93
C ASP A 278 23.73 2.47 -18.57
N GLY A 279 23.83 2.31 -19.90
CA GLY A 279 23.22 1.17 -20.60
C GLY A 279 23.78 -0.19 -20.18
N LEU A 280 25.09 -0.29 -19.93
CA LEU A 280 25.73 -1.52 -19.46
C LEU A 280 25.34 -1.85 -18.01
N ASP A 281 25.31 -0.87 -17.12
CA ASP A 281 24.92 -1.06 -15.72
C ASP A 281 23.48 -1.54 -15.60
N ARG A 282 22.58 -1.00 -16.43
CA ARG A 282 21.18 -1.44 -16.49
C ARG A 282 21.02 -2.84 -17.07
N GLN A 283 21.79 -3.20 -18.10
CA GLN A 283 21.85 -4.57 -18.60
C GLN A 283 22.36 -5.54 -17.53
N ASN A 284 23.41 -5.17 -16.80
CA ASN A 284 23.95 -5.99 -15.71
C ASN A 284 22.92 -6.21 -14.59
N ARG A 285 22.22 -5.15 -14.16
CA ARG A 285 21.14 -5.26 -13.17
C ARG A 285 20.03 -6.20 -13.65
N THR A 286 19.62 -6.08 -14.91
CA THR A 286 18.59 -6.94 -15.50
C THR A 286 19.05 -8.39 -15.65
N ASN A 287 20.30 -8.64 -16.03
CA ASN A 287 20.88 -9.98 -16.12
C ASN A 287 20.95 -10.65 -14.74
N ILE A 288 21.35 -9.91 -13.71
CA ILE A 288 21.34 -10.37 -12.32
C ILE A 288 19.91 -10.72 -11.89
N LEU A 289 18.94 -9.83 -12.17
CA LEU A 289 17.53 -10.07 -11.84
C LEU A 289 16.95 -11.29 -12.58
N LEU A 290 17.30 -11.49 -13.85
CA LEU A 290 16.92 -12.70 -14.59
C LEU A 290 17.48 -13.96 -13.94
N GLY A 291 18.76 -13.93 -13.54
CA GLY A 291 19.41 -15.03 -12.85
C GLY A 291 18.76 -15.35 -11.50
N VAL A 292 18.49 -14.34 -10.67
CA VAL A 292 17.83 -14.49 -9.36
C VAL A 292 16.41 -15.00 -9.53
N SER A 293 15.63 -14.44 -10.45
CA SER A 293 14.26 -14.89 -10.71
C SER A 293 14.19 -16.34 -11.20
N ALA A 294 15.11 -16.73 -12.10
CA ALA A 294 15.21 -18.12 -12.55
C ALA A 294 15.59 -19.06 -11.40
N GLY A 295 16.56 -18.68 -10.56
CA GLY A 295 16.94 -19.44 -9.38
C GLY A 295 15.78 -19.64 -8.40
N LEU A 296 15.07 -18.56 -8.07
CA LEU A 296 13.90 -18.61 -7.19
C LEU A 296 12.78 -19.50 -7.73
N ALA A 297 12.53 -19.46 -9.04
CA ALA A 297 11.53 -20.30 -9.68
C ALA A 297 11.89 -21.79 -9.57
N VAL A 298 13.16 -22.14 -9.85
CA VAL A 298 13.65 -23.53 -9.72
C VAL A 298 13.57 -24.00 -8.26
N THR A 299 14.07 -23.20 -7.32
CA THR A 299 14.05 -23.56 -5.89
C THR A 299 12.63 -23.74 -5.37
N SER A 300 11.71 -22.83 -5.70
CA SER A 300 10.31 -22.93 -5.29
C SER A 300 9.63 -24.16 -5.89
N GLY A 301 9.93 -24.48 -7.14
CA GLY A 301 9.45 -25.70 -7.80
C GLY A 301 9.94 -26.98 -7.11
N VAL A 302 11.22 -27.04 -6.74
CA VAL A 302 11.80 -28.20 -6.01
C VAL A 302 11.16 -28.36 -4.63
N ILE A 303 11.00 -27.27 -3.88
CA ILE A 303 10.35 -27.30 -2.55
C ILE A 303 8.90 -27.79 -2.66
N GLY A 304 8.15 -27.30 -3.64
CA GLY A 304 6.77 -27.71 -3.89
C GLY A 304 6.62 -29.17 -4.29
N ALA A 305 7.49 -29.64 -5.17
CA ALA A 305 7.41 -30.98 -5.74
C ALA A 305 7.91 -32.08 -4.80
N PHE A 306 8.94 -31.81 -3.99
CA PHE A 306 9.64 -32.86 -3.22
C PHE A 306 9.60 -32.68 -1.71
N PHE A 307 9.32 -31.48 -1.20
CA PHE A 307 9.43 -31.20 0.24
C PHE A 307 8.13 -30.72 0.89
N THR A 308 7.08 -30.49 0.11
CA THR A 308 5.79 -29.99 0.60
C THR A 308 4.80 -31.14 0.79
N ASP A 309 4.22 -31.27 1.98
CA ASP A 309 3.17 -32.26 2.27
C ASP A 309 1.79 -31.68 1.96
N TRP A 310 1.17 -32.19 0.90
CA TRP A 310 -0.12 -31.72 0.39
C TRP A 310 -1.33 -32.39 1.05
N SER A 311 -1.15 -33.25 2.07
CA SER A 311 -2.20 -34.13 2.60
C SER A 311 -3.23 -33.47 3.55
N GLY A 312 -3.14 -32.15 3.81
CA GLY A 312 -3.96 -31.45 4.81
C GLY A 312 -5.28 -30.79 4.35
N GLY A 313 -5.68 -30.90 3.08
CA GLY A 313 -6.90 -30.25 2.54
C GLY A 313 -8.13 -31.15 2.56
N SER A 314 -9.25 -30.70 3.16
CA SER A 314 -10.54 -31.41 3.11
C SER A 314 -10.96 -31.75 1.68
N LYS A 315 -11.58 -32.93 1.51
CA LYS A 315 -12.13 -33.39 0.23
C LYS A 315 -13.16 -32.40 -0.31
N GLN A 316 -12.74 -31.53 -1.20
CA GLN A 316 -13.57 -30.89 -2.21
C GLN A 316 -13.15 -31.45 -3.55
N ASP A 317 -14.14 -31.76 -4.40
CA ASP A 317 -13.97 -32.43 -5.69
C ASP A 317 -12.76 -31.89 -6.43
N SER A 318 -11.78 -32.76 -6.64
CA SER A 318 -10.46 -32.39 -7.14
C SER A 318 -10.58 -31.98 -8.60
N ALA A 319 -10.67 -30.66 -8.85
CA ALA A 319 -10.34 -30.10 -10.15
C ALA A 319 -8.87 -30.45 -10.43
N ARG A 320 -8.66 -31.43 -11.31
CA ARG A 320 -7.32 -31.88 -11.69
C ARG A 320 -6.86 -31.05 -12.87
N VAL A 321 -5.82 -30.27 -12.65
CA VAL A 321 -5.11 -29.54 -13.70
C VAL A 321 -3.85 -30.32 -14.04
N GLU A 322 -3.84 -30.95 -15.20
CA GLU A 322 -2.64 -31.62 -15.72
C GLU A 322 -1.88 -30.63 -16.61
N PRO A 323 -0.65 -30.24 -16.23
CA PRO A 323 0.23 -29.51 -17.13
C PRO A 323 0.66 -30.46 -18.26
N TRP A 324 0.75 -29.95 -19.47
CA TRP A 324 1.36 -30.68 -20.57
C TRP A 324 2.41 -29.82 -21.26
N LEU A 325 3.48 -30.49 -21.68
CA LEU A 325 4.61 -29.92 -22.40
C LEU A 325 4.63 -30.51 -23.80
N GLY A 326 4.43 -29.65 -24.80
CA GLY A 326 4.61 -29.96 -26.21
C GLY A 326 5.85 -29.26 -26.77
N LEU A 327 6.36 -29.74 -27.90
CA LEU A 327 7.42 -29.03 -28.64
C LEU A 327 6.92 -27.63 -29.03
N GLY A 328 7.41 -26.61 -28.33
CA GLY A 328 7.10 -25.20 -28.58
C GLY A 328 5.87 -24.65 -27.85
N SER A 329 5.22 -25.39 -26.95
CA SER A 329 4.12 -24.86 -26.14
C SER A 329 4.02 -25.48 -24.76
N VAL A 330 3.58 -24.66 -23.80
CA VAL A 330 3.26 -25.08 -22.43
C VAL A 330 1.81 -24.69 -22.18
N GLY A 331 1.02 -25.62 -21.65
CA GLY A 331 -0.37 -25.38 -21.34
C GLY A 331 -0.85 -26.19 -20.14
N ALA A 332 -2.02 -25.84 -19.64
CA ALA A 332 -2.67 -26.53 -18.53
C ALA A 332 -4.06 -27.00 -18.98
N ARG A 333 -4.37 -28.28 -18.76
CA ARG A 333 -5.68 -28.86 -19.05
C ARG A 333 -6.41 -29.12 -17.73
N GLY A 334 -7.54 -28.44 -17.53
CA GLY A 334 -8.42 -28.68 -16.39
C GLY A 334 -9.53 -29.67 -16.73
N ARG A 335 -9.84 -30.58 -15.79
CA ARG A 335 -11.14 -31.23 -15.68
C ARG A 335 -11.82 -30.64 -14.45
N PHE A 336 -12.97 -30.01 -14.65
CA PHE A 336 -13.81 -29.37 -13.64
C PHE A 336 -15.16 -30.08 -13.58
#